data_AF-A0AAE0PAL7-F1
#
_entry.id   AF-A0AAE0PAL7-F1
#
_cell.length_a   1.000
_cell.length_b   1.000
_cell.length_c   1.000
_cell.angle_alpha   90.00
_cell.angle_beta   90.00
_cell.angle_gamma   90.00
#
_symmetry.space_group_name_H-M   'P 1'
#
loop_
_entity.id
_entity.type
_entity.pdbx_description
1 polymer ?
#
loop_
_entity_poly.entity_id
_entity_poly.type
_entity_poly.pdbx_seq_one_letter_code
_entity_poly.pdbx_strand_id
1 'polypeptide(L)'
;MDPFNLPIEWALQLLTGILPDPYLTLLRQHLLSPDSSLQTLKRHIMSTLEALFSTLLPILQPLIERLTAYIYASPDVVILASILLVLVMILQVLSWMRRVLMFFTRLAFTLVFWAGMAALASWVYRRGLEQSARDATFWLGKASGYGVGVWNFFMTEWQRYEAQDKARGHAKYDGRN
;
A
#
# COMPACT_ATOMS: atom_id res chain seq x y z
N MET A 1 15.74 36.82 -2.03
CA MET A 1 14.48 36.10 -1.75
C MET A 1 14.65 34.73 -2.40
N ASP A 2 15.02 33.74 -1.60
CA ASP A 2 15.53 32.47 -2.11
C ASP A 2 14.38 31.46 -2.19
N PRO A 3 13.97 31.01 -3.40
CA PRO A 3 12.78 30.17 -3.60
C PRO A 3 12.94 28.73 -3.11
N PHE A 4 14.09 28.36 -2.54
CA PHE A 4 14.41 26.98 -2.14
C PHE A 4 14.24 26.68 -0.64
N ASN A 5 13.85 27.65 0.18
CA ASN A 5 13.64 27.46 1.63
C ASN A 5 12.20 27.05 2.01
N LEU A 6 11.35 26.80 1.02
CA LEU A 6 9.90 26.57 1.17
C LEU A 6 9.45 25.17 1.67
N PRO A 7 10.23 24.07 1.63
CA PRO A 7 9.69 22.76 2.04
C PRO A 7 9.76 22.47 3.55
N ILE A 8 10.57 23.22 4.31
CA ILE A 8 10.84 22.89 5.73
C ILE A 8 9.77 23.49 6.64
N GLU A 9 9.38 24.73 6.41
CA GLU A 9 8.33 25.43 7.19
C GLU A 9 6.98 24.70 7.11
N TRP A 10 6.64 24.18 5.92
CA TRP A 10 5.38 23.46 5.71
C TRP A 10 5.38 22.08 6.39
N ALA A 11 6.53 21.40 6.41
CA ALA A 11 6.68 20.15 7.13
C ALA A 11 6.52 20.33 8.64
N LEU A 12 7.04 21.43 9.20
CA LEU A 12 6.91 21.73 10.63
C LEU A 12 5.46 22.00 11.03
N GLN A 13 4.68 22.71 10.20
CA GLN A 13 3.26 22.96 10.43
C GLN A 13 2.41 21.68 10.42
N LEU A 14 2.73 20.75 9.52
CA LEU A 14 2.06 19.45 9.47
C LEU A 14 2.42 18.56 10.67
N LEU A 15 3.67 18.60 11.13
CA LEU A 15 4.10 17.87 12.32
C LEU A 15 3.46 18.42 13.59
N THR A 16 3.30 19.74 13.73
CA THR A 16 2.61 20.35 14.88
C THR A 16 1.12 20.03 14.93
N GLY A 17 0.48 19.75 13.78
CA GLY A 17 -0.93 19.36 13.72
C GLY A 17 -1.21 17.91 14.13
N ILE A 18 -0.19 17.05 14.12
CA ILE A 18 -0.31 15.59 14.31
C ILE A 18 0.39 15.10 15.59
N LEU A 19 1.41 15.81 16.10
CA LEU A 19 2.16 15.42 17.30
C LEU A 19 1.80 16.31 18.52
N PRO A 20 1.22 15.76 19.60
CA PRO A 20 1.03 16.45 20.87
C PRO A 20 2.34 16.99 21.48
N ASP A 21 2.27 18.14 22.15
CA ASP A 21 3.38 18.88 22.79
C ASP A 21 4.45 18.07 23.56
N PRO A 22 4.16 16.96 24.28
CA PRO A 22 5.21 16.22 24.98
C PRO A 22 6.27 15.57 24.07
N TYR A 23 6.00 15.43 22.77
CA TYR A 23 6.98 14.92 21.80
C TYR A 23 7.91 16.01 21.28
N LEU A 24 7.55 17.29 21.40
CA LEU A 24 8.38 18.43 20.95
C LEU A 24 9.58 18.66 21.87
N THR A 25 9.46 18.37 23.16
CA THR A 25 10.57 18.44 24.12
C THR A 25 11.59 17.32 23.90
N LEU A 26 11.13 16.11 23.58
CA LEU A 26 12.02 14.99 23.24
C LEU A 26 12.64 15.14 21.85
N LEU A 27 11.88 15.63 20.87
CA LEU A 27 12.40 16.02 19.55
C LEU A 27 13.45 17.12 19.69
N ARG A 28 13.18 18.17 20.45
CA ARG A 28 14.10 19.30 20.54
C ARG A 28 15.39 18.98 21.30
N GLN A 29 15.33 18.09 22.29
CA GLN A 29 16.49 17.73 23.10
C GLN A 29 17.39 16.67 22.45
N HIS A 30 16.85 15.80 21.58
CA HIS A 30 17.62 14.73 20.92
C HIS A 30 17.73 14.83 19.38
N LEU A 31 16.90 15.64 18.70
CA LEU A 31 16.91 15.79 17.23
C LEU A 31 17.48 17.12 16.73
N LEU A 32 17.73 18.10 17.62
CA LEU A 32 18.36 19.39 17.29
C LEU A 32 19.78 19.55 17.86
N SER A 33 20.41 18.46 18.32
CA SER A 33 21.85 18.44 18.56
C SER A 33 22.60 18.33 17.21
N PRO A 34 23.70 19.10 17.01
CA PRO A 34 24.43 19.20 15.73
C PRO A 34 25.01 17.90 15.16
N ASP A 35 24.98 16.79 15.91
CA ASP A 35 25.49 15.46 15.53
C ASP A 35 24.34 14.48 15.17
N SER A 36 23.28 14.99 14.54
CA SER A 36 22.14 14.17 14.14
C SER A 36 22.45 13.31 12.91
N SER A 37 22.42 11.99 13.10
CA SER A 37 22.53 10.94 12.07
C SER A 37 21.54 11.09 10.90
N LEU A 38 20.44 11.82 11.10
CA LEU A 38 19.49 12.16 10.04
C LEU A 38 20.06 13.15 9.02
N GLN A 39 20.95 14.05 9.44
CA GLN A 39 21.56 15.00 8.51
C GLN A 39 22.60 14.30 7.63
N THR A 40 23.33 13.34 8.19
CA THR A 40 24.26 12.48 7.43
C THR A 40 23.50 11.58 6.47
N LEU A 41 22.36 11.02 6.89
CA LEU A 41 21.47 10.24 6.03
C LEU A 41 20.90 11.08 4.89
N LYS A 42 20.44 12.31 5.16
CA LYS A 42 19.96 13.24 4.12
C LYS A 42 21.07 13.55 3.12
N ARG A 43 22.30 13.81 3.58
CA ARG A 43 23.45 14.07 2.70
C ARG A 43 23.84 12.84 1.88
N HIS A 44 23.78 11.64 2.45
CA HIS A 44 24.02 10.39 1.71
C HIS A 44 22.94 10.11 0.68
N ILE A 45 21.67 10.33 1.01
CA ILE A 45 20.56 10.17 0.07
C ILE A 45 20.69 11.19 -1.06
N MET A 46 20.98 12.46 -0.74
CA MET A 46 21.10 13.51 -1.75
C MET A 46 22.27 13.24 -2.70
N SER A 47 23.45 12.88 -2.16
CA SER A 47 24.63 12.57 -2.97
C SER A 47 24.48 11.27 -3.78
N THR A 48 23.78 10.27 -3.25
CA THR A 48 23.48 9.03 -3.99
C THR A 48 22.49 9.30 -5.11
N LEU A 49 21.47 10.13 -4.87
CA LEU A 49 20.51 10.53 -5.89
C LEU A 49 21.21 11.34 -6.99
N GLU A 50 22.02 12.34 -6.64
CA GLU A 50 22.77 13.14 -7.62
C GLU A 50 23.76 12.30 -8.43
N ALA A 51 24.45 11.35 -7.80
CA ALA A 51 25.34 10.41 -8.48
C ALA A 51 24.57 9.47 -9.44
N LEU A 52 23.41 8.98 -9.01
CA LEU A 52 22.54 8.16 -9.87
C LEU A 52 21.99 8.98 -11.04
N PHE A 53 21.50 10.19 -10.80
CA PHE A 53 20.97 11.06 -11.85
C PHE A 53 22.06 11.47 -12.84
N SER A 54 23.25 11.86 -12.38
CA SER A 54 24.37 12.24 -13.25
C SER A 54 24.91 11.07 -14.08
N THR A 55 24.78 9.83 -13.60
CA THR A 55 25.19 8.62 -14.33
C THR A 55 24.10 8.13 -15.29
N LEU A 56 22.83 8.22 -14.88
CA LEU A 56 21.69 7.72 -15.66
C LEU A 56 21.24 8.69 -16.76
N LEU A 57 21.32 10.01 -16.53
CA LEU A 57 20.95 11.03 -17.51
C LEU A 57 21.65 10.85 -18.88
N PRO A 58 22.98 10.70 -18.97
CA PRO A 58 23.66 10.56 -20.26
C PRO A 58 23.32 9.23 -20.96
N ILE A 59 22.95 8.19 -20.21
CA ILE A 59 22.53 6.90 -20.77
C ILE A 59 21.10 6.99 -21.33
N LEU A 60 20.24 7.76 -20.67
CA LEU A 60 18.84 7.95 -21.05
C LEU A 60 18.66 9.05 -22.11
N GLN A 61 19.58 10.01 -22.22
CA GLN A 61 19.57 11.09 -23.22
C GLN A 61 19.32 10.60 -24.65
N PRO A 62 20.09 9.65 -25.22
CA PRO A 62 19.86 9.20 -26.60
C PRO A 62 18.51 8.50 -26.78
N LEU A 63 17.95 7.92 -25.71
CA LEU A 63 16.62 7.32 -25.76
C LEU A 63 15.54 8.40 -25.78
N ILE A 64 15.70 9.46 -24.98
CA ILE A 64 14.80 10.62 -24.95
C ILE A 64 14.80 11.32 -26.30
N GLU A 65 15.97 11.59 -26.89
CA GLU A 65 16.08 12.24 -28.19
C GLU A 65 15.42 11.43 -29.32
N ARG A 66 15.58 10.09 -29.29
CA ARG A 66 14.91 9.19 -30.23
C ARG A 66 13.40 9.23 -30.04
N LEU A 67 12.91 9.15 -28.81
CA LEU A 67 11.49 9.24 -28.51
C LEU A 67 10.92 10.58 -29.00
N THR A 68 11.61 11.69 -28.74
CA THR A 68 11.24 13.02 -29.19
C THR A 68 11.21 13.11 -30.73
N ALA A 69 12.23 12.58 -31.42
CA ALA A 69 12.27 12.56 -32.88
C ALA A 69 11.11 11.71 -33.48
N TYR A 70 10.82 10.55 -32.90
CA TYR A 70 9.66 9.72 -33.28
C TYR A 70 8.33 10.43 -33.02
N ILE A 71 8.26 11.24 -31.96
CA ILE A 71 7.06 12.01 -31.62
C ILE A 71 6.76 13.06 -32.70
N TYR A 72 7.78 13.77 -33.18
CA TYR A 72 7.61 14.79 -34.21
C TYR A 72 7.41 14.21 -35.62
N ALA A 73 7.96 13.03 -35.91
CA ALA A 73 7.89 12.43 -37.24
C ALA A 73 6.52 11.83 -37.59
N SER A 74 5.70 11.43 -36.61
CA SER A 74 4.41 10.75 -36.87
C SER A 74 3.38 11.02 -35.77
N PRO A 75 2.72 12.19 -35.79
CA PRO A 75 1.78 12.61 -34.73
C PRO A 75 0.65 11.60 -34.47
N ASP A 76 0.09 10.98 -35.51
CA ASP A 76 -1.02 10.01 -35.36
C ASP A 76 -0.61 8.76 -34.59
N VAL A 77 0.61 8.25 -34.83
CA VAL A 77 1.15 7.08 -34.13
C VAL A 77 1.37 7.40 -32.65
N VAL A 78 1.79 8.63 -32.33
CA VAL A 78 2.00 9.09 -30.95
C VAL A 78 0.67 9.18 -30.21
N ILE A 79 -0.38 9.71 -30.84
CA ILE A 79 -1.70 9.83 -30.22
C ILE A 79 -2.21 8.43 -29.89
N LEU A 80 -2.17 7.49 -30.84
CA LEU A 80 -2.60 6.11 -30.62
C LEU A 80 -1.74 5.40 -29.54
N ALA A 81 -0.42 5.56 -29.59
CA ALA A 81 0.50 4.97 -28.61
C ALA A 81 0.28 5.57 -27.21
N SER A 82 -0.03 6.86 -27.10
CA SER A 82 -0.28 7.53 -25.83
C SER A 82 -1.57 7.03 -25.17
N ILE A 83 -2.64 6.81 -25.95
CA ILE A 83 -3.89 6.21 -25.47
C ILE A 83 -3.63 4.79 -24.97
N LEU A 84 -2.89 4.00 -25.75
CA LEU A 84 -2.54 2.64 -25.36
C LEU A 84 -1.66 2.63 -24.10
N LEU A 85 -0.70 3.55 -23.99
CA LEU A 85 0.14 3.71 -22.82
C LEU A 85 -0.69 4.04 -21.58
N VAL A 86 -1.62 4.99 -21.67
CA VAL A 86 -2.53 5.33 -20.57
C VAL A 86 -3.37 4.13 -20.17
N LEU A 87 -3.91 3.38 -21.13
CA LEU A 87 -4.68 2.17 -20.87
C LEU A 87 -3.83 1.11 -20.14
N VAL A 88 -2.62 0.85 -20.63
CA VAL A 88 -1.66 -0.06 -19.98
C VAL A 88 -1.31 0.44 -18.59
N MET A 89 -1.15 1.75 -18.40
CA MET A 89 -0.83 2.35 -17.10
C MET A 89 -1.97 2.13 -16.10
N ILE A 90 -3.23 2.28 -16.53
CA ILE A 90 -4.40 1.96 -15.70
C ILE A 90 -4.38 0.49 -15.31
N LEU A 91 -4.22 -0.43 -16.27
CA LEU A 91 -4.16 -1.87 -16.00
C LEU A 91 -3.00 -2.23 -15.07
N GLN A 92 -1.84 -1.60 -15.24
CA GLN A 92 -0.67 -1.77 -14.40
C GLN A 92 -0.95 -1.33 -12.98
N VAL A 93 -1.55 -0.14 -12.79
CA VAL A 93 -1.93 0.36 -11.45
C VAL A 93 -2.95 -0.57 -10.80
N LEU A 94 -3.96 -1.04 -11.54
CA LEU A 94 -4.93 -2.02 -11.02
C LEU A 94 -4.26 -3.33 -10.58
N SER A 95 -3.33 -3.83 -11.39
CA SER A 95 -2.54 -5.03 -11.07
C SER A 95 -1.68 -4.81 -9.81
N TRP A 96 -1.04 -3.66 -9.72
CA TRP A 96 -0.21 -3.28 -8.59
C TRP A 96 -1.05 -3.14 -7.31
N MET A 97 -2.21 -2.49 -7.40
CA MET A 97 -3.15 -2.38 -6.29
C MET A 97 -3.61 -3.75 -5.80
N ARG A 98 -3.94 -4.67 -6.71
CA ARG A 98 -4.29 -6.05 -6.34
C ARG A 98 -3.16 -6.73 -5.56
N ARG A 99 -1.91 -6.56 -6.00
CA ARG A 99 -0.73 -7.14 -5.33
C ARG A 99 -0.49 -6.51 -3.96
N VAL A 100 -0.60 -5.19 -3.85
CA VAL A 100 -0.48 -4.43 -2.60
C VAL A 100 -1.56 -4.86 -1.62
N LEU A 101 -2.82 -4.96 -2.07
CA LEU A 101 -3.92 -5.46 -1.24
C LEU A 101 -3.64 -6.87 -0.72
N MET A 102 -3.25 -7.81 -1.58
CA MET A 102 -2.91 -9.17 -1.13
C MET A 102 -1.77 -9.19 -0.12
N PHE A 103 -0.76 -8.35 -0.31
CA PHE A 103 0.36 -8.22 0.62
C PHE A 103 -0.13 -7.70 1.99
N PHE A 104 -0.89 -6.60 2.01
CA PHE A 104 -1.42 -6.03 3.24
C PHE A 104 -2.41 -6.97 3.94
N THR A 105 -3.29 -7.63 3.18
CA THR A 105 -4.20 -8.64 3.72
C THR A 105 -3.43 -9.79 4.36
N ARG A 106 -2.42 -10.35 3.66
CA ARG A 106 -1.57 -11.41 4.22
C ARG A 106 -0.82 -10.94 5.48
N LEU A 107 -0.30 -9.72 5.46
CA LEU A 107 0.40 -9.11 6.60
C LEU A 107 -0.53 -8.92 7.79
N ALA A 108 -1.74 -8.40 7.57
CA ALA A 108 -2.75 -8.20 8.59
C ALA A 108 -3.18 -9.53 9.23
N PHE A 109 -3.47 -10.56 8.43
CA PHE A 109 -3.78 -11.90 8.96
C PHE A 109 -2.63 -12.48 9.78
N THR A 110 -1.40 -12.34 9.27
CA THR A 110 -0.20 -12.80 9.98
C THR A 110 -0.04 -12.08 11.31
N LEU A 111 -0.21 -10.75 11.34
CA LEU A 111 -0.16 -9.94 12.56
C LEU A 111 -1.24 -10.32 13.56
N VAL A 112 -2.49 -10.47 13.13
CA VAL A 112 -3.60 -10.90 13.99
C VAL A 112 -3.32 -12.27 14.58
N PHE A 113 -2.81 -13.21 13.77
CA PHE A 113 -2.43 -14.54 14.24
C PHE A 113 -1.32 -14.48 15.29
N TRP A 114 -0.24 -13.75 15.03
CA TRP A 114 0.86 -13.58 15.99
C TRP A 114 0.43 -12.84 17.26
N ALA A 115 -0.40 -11.80 17.15
CA ALA A 115 -0.94 -11.09 18.29
C ALA A 115 -1.85 -11.99 19.14
N GLY A 116 -2.70 -12.80 18.50
CA GLY A 116 -3.51 -13.81 19.18
C GLY A 116 -2.66 -14.86 19.89
N MET A 117 -1.62 -15.38 19.22
CA MET A 117 -0.72 -16.36 19.81
C MET A 117 0.09 -15.77 20.98
N ALA A 118 0.57 -14.53 20.86
CA ALA A 118 1.26 -13.82 21.94
C ALA A 118 0.33 -13.54 23.13
N ALA A 119 -0.93 -13.17 22.87
CA ALA A 119 -1.93 -12.99 23.91
C ALA A 119 -2.22 -14.31 24.65
N LEU A 120 -2.38 -15.42 23.92
CA LEU A 120 -2.53 -16.75 24.50
C LEU A 120 -1.30 -17.16 25.33
N ALA A 121 -0.10 -16.98 24.81
CA ALA A 121 1.14 -17.29 25.52
C ALA A 121 1.28 -16.46 26.82
N SER A 122 0.99 -15.15 26.76
CA SER A 122 0.99 -14.27 27.93
C SER A 122 -0.06 -14.68 28.96
N TRP A 123 -1.23 -15.13 28.51
CA TRP A 123 -2.32 -15.56 29.38
C TRP A 123 -2.02 -16.91 30.07
N VAL A 124 -1.48 -17.88 29.33
CA VAL A 124 -1.02 -19.17 29.87
C VAL A 124 0.08 -18.96 30.90
N TYR A 125 1.04 -18.06 30.61
CA TYR A 125 2.13 -17.74 31.53
C TYR A 125 1.64 -17.13 32.86
N ARG A 126 0.52 -16.40 32.85
CA ARG A 126 -0.04 -15.74 34.05
C ARG A 126 -0.98 -16.62 34.89
N ARG A 127 -1.65 -17.63 34.30
CA ARG A 127 -2.78 -18.33 34.97
C ARG A 127 -2.68 -19.85 35.08
N GLY A 128 -1.72 -20.50 34.42
CA GLY A 128 -1.65 -21.97 34.41
C GLY A 128 -2.70 -22.62 33.49
N LEU A 129 -2.36 -23.82 32.98
CA LEU A 129 -3.02 -24.47 31.84
C LEU A 129 -4.48 -24.92 32.07
N GLU A 130 -4.90 -25.23 33.29
CA GLU A 130 -6.13 -26.00 33.53
C GLU A 130 -7.45 -25.22 33.44
N GLN A 131 -7.51 -23.96 33.92
CA GLN A 131 -8.72 -23.13 33.76
C GLN A 131 -8.78 -22.40 32.41
N SER A 132 -7.67 -22.42 31.66
CA SER A 132 -7.46 -21.59 30.49
C SER A 132 -8.14 -22.12 29.22
N ALA A 133 -8.21 -23.44 29.05
CA ALA A 133 -8.77 -24.05 27.84
C ALA A 133 -10.28 -23.82 27.65
N ARG A 134 -11.03 -23.64 28.75
CA ARG A 134 -12.50 -23.50 28.70
C ARG A 134 -12.96 -22.09 28.33
N ASP A 135 -12.24 -21.06 28.75
CA ASP A 135 -12.54 -19.67 28.37
C ASP A 135 -12.00 -19.32 26.97
N ALA A 136 -10.88 -19.91 26.58
CA ALA A 136 -10.31 -19.71 25.24
C ALA A 136 -11.26 -20.22 24.15
N THR A 137 -11.87 -21.39 24.32
CA THR A 137 -12.82 -21.96 23.35
C THR A 137 -14.12 -21.15 23.26
N PHE A 138 -14.55 -20.53 24.37
CA PHE A 138 -15.72 -19.64 24.37
C PHE A 138 -15.46 -18.35 23.58
N TRP A 139 -14.31 -17.70 23.79
CA TRP A 139 -13.93 -16.51 23.02
C TRP A 139 -13.60 -16.82 21.55
N LEU A 140 -12.95 -17.96 21.29
CA LEU A 140 -12.65 -18.41 19.93
C LEU A 140 -13.94 -18.75 19.16
N GLY A 141 -14.92 -19.38 19.82
CA GLY A 141 -16.24 -19.65 19.26
C GLY A 141 -17.04 -18.39 18.98
N LYS A 142 -16.90 -17.35 19.82
CA LYS A 142 -17.54 -16.06 19.60
C LYS A 142 -16.90 -15.32 18.41
N ALA A 143 -15.58 -15.31 18.33
CA ALA A 143 -14.83 -14.68 17.23
C ALA A 143 -15.07 -15.39 15.88
N SER A 144 -15.12 -16.73 15.87
CA SER A 144 -15.44 -17.49 14.66
C SER A 144 -16.88 -17.27 14.21
N GLY A 145 -17.84 -17.13 15.13
CA GLY A 145 -19.23 -16.79 14.82
C GLY A 145 -19.38 -15.46 14.08
N TYR A 146 -18.65 -14.42 14.51
CA TYR A 146 -18.65 -13.13 13.79
C TYR A 146 -17.95 -13.23 12.43
N GLY A 147 -16.83 -13.95 12.32
CA GLY A 147 -16.12 -14.16 11.05
C GLY A 147 -16.95 -14.92 10.02
N VAL A 148 -17.67 -15.95 10.45
CA VAL A 148 -18.59 -16.74 9.61
C VAL A 148 -19.78 -15.90 9.15
N GLY A 149 -20.31 -15.02 10.01
CA GLY A 149 -21.41 -14.11 9.63
C GLY A 149 -21.02 -13.15 8.50
N VAL A 150 -19.83 -12.54 8.60
CA VAL A 150 -19.31 -11.63 7.56
C VAL A 150 -19.03 -12.38 6.25
N TRP A 151 -18.46 -13.58 6.34
CA TRP A 151 -18.20 -14.43 5.18
C TRP A 151 -19.50 -14.83 4.47
N ASN A 152 -20.51 -15.26 5.21
CA ASN A 152 -21.80 -15.67 4.65
C ASN A 152 -22.51 -14.50 3.96
N PHE A 153 -22.46 -13.31 4.54
CA PHE A 153 -23.01 -12.11 3.91
C PHE A 153 -22.36 -11.82 2.56
N PHE A 154 -21.02 -11.84 2.50
CA PHE A 154 -20.30 -11.64 1.24
C PHE A 154 -20.59 -12.74 0.22
N MET A 155 -20.54 -14.01 0.63
CA MET A 155 -20.69 -15.15 -0.30
C MET A 155 -22.09 -15.22 -0.91
N THR A 156 -23.12 -14.81 -0.16
CA THR A 156 -24.50 -14.74 -0.65
C THR A 156 -24.64 -13.74 -1.81
N GLU A 157 -23.90 -12.64 -1.76
CA GLU A 157 -23.95 -11.62 -2.81
C GLU A 157 -23.15 -12.03 -4.06
N TRP A 158 -22.00 -12.69 -3.89
CA TRP A 158 -21.25 -13.28 -5.02
C TRP A 158 -22.06 -14.33 -5.78
N GLN A 159 -22.75 -15.22 -5.06
CA GLN A 159 -23.60 -16.24 -5.69
C GLN A 159 -24.74 -15.63 -6.51
N ARG A 160 -25.23 -14.45 -6.13
CA ARG A 160 -26.25 -13.72 -6.91
C ARG A 160 -25.72 -13.21 -8.24
N TYR A 161 -24.45 -12.80 -8.32
CA TYR A 161 -23.84 -12.40 -9.59
C TYR A 161 -23.59 -13.59 -10.51
N GLU A 162 -23.11 -14.72 -9.99
CA GLU A 162 -22.92 -15.93 -10.79
C GLU A 162 -24.25 -16.53 -11.29
N ALA A 163 -25.31 -16.49 -10.47
CA ALA A 163 -26.62 -16.96 -10.88
C ALA A 163 -27.22 -16.08 -12.00
N GLN A 164 -26.98 -14.76 -11.97
CA GLN A 164 -27.41 -13.84 -13.02
C GLN A 164 -26.62 -14.02 -14.32
N ASP A 165 -25.31 -14.26 -14.24
CA ASP A 165 -24.49 -14.55 -15.42
C ASP A 165 -24.83 -15.89 -16.06
N LYS A 166 -25.10 -16.93 -15.25
CA LYS A 166 -25.57 -18.23 -15.77
C LYS A 166 -26.94 -18.09 -16.43
N ALA A 167 -27.89 -17.39 -15.80
CA ALA A 167 -29.23 -17.16 -16.37
C ALA A 167 -29.20 -16.35 -17.68
N ARG A 168 -28.36 -15.29 -17.76
CA ARG A 168 -28.12 -14.53 -19.00
C ARG A 168 -27.42 -15.35 -20.07
N GLY A 169 -26.52 -16.24 -19.68
CA GLY A 169 -25.88 -17.20 -20.57
C GLY A 169 -26.90 -18.12 -21.23
N HIS A 170 -27.75 -18.80 -20.44
CA HIS A 170 -28.75 -19.75 -20.94
C HIS A 170 -29.79 -19.10 -21.87
N ALA A 171 -30.29 -17.90 -21.55
CA ALA A 171 -31.23 -17.17 -22.41
C ALA A 171 -30.64 -16.82 -23.79
N LYS A 172 -29.31 -16.68 -23.90
CA LYS A 172 -28.60 -16.35 -25.15
C LYS A 172 -28.43 -17.57 -26.07
N TYR A 173 -28.59 -18.79 -25.56
CA TYR A 173 -28.53 -20.03 -26.33
C TYR A 173 -29.91 -20.55 -26.75
N ASP A 174 -30.98 -20.17 -26.04
CA ASP A 174 -32.36 -20.59 -26.32
C ASP A 174 -33.02 -19.74 -27.43
N GLY A 175 -32.66 -18.46 -27.57
CA GLY A 175 -33.19 -17.58 -28.63
C GLY A 175 -32.60 -17.79 -30.03
N ARG A 176 -32.04 -18.96 -30.34
CA ARG A 176 -31.34 -19.24 -31.61
C ARG A 176 -31.81 -20.53 -32.32
N ASN A 177 -33.05 -20.96 -32.06
CA ASN A 177 -33.73 -22.05 -32.76
C ASN A 177 -35.05 -21.56 -33.38
#